data_AF-A0A1G8I0K2-F1
#
_entry.id   AF-A0A1G8I0K2-F1
#
_cell.length_a   1.000
_cell.length_b   1.000
_cell.length_c   1.000
_cell.angle_alpha   90.00
_cell.angle_beta   90.00
_cell.angle_gamma   90.00
#
_symmetry.space_group_name_H-M   'P 1'
#
loop_
_entity.id
_entity.type
_entity.pdbx_description
1 polymer ?
#
loop_
_entity_poly.entity_id
_entity_poly.type
_entity_poly.pdbx_seq_one_letter_code
_entity_poly.pdbx_strand_id
1 'polypeptide(L)'
;MNCNYHPNQEAQALCVKCKNPICPECTIKVDDKTICRPCLERSLSFISAPSLSTEIFPKKTLIEKFLFLCYSLIPGAAHMHLGLFRRGIQLMIITFGGIAVINFIGLDFIMPFIVIPAWFFSFFESHHLRRRVEEGQTIVDQDLFDRQLFDYTPLLKNHRLIGTTIIILGLLSLIHQLDRYSFIGNLIGNWNLYNLLRGSIVPLMLILGGIYLILRTSRPQMLELTPEIPKVLDKE
;
A
#
# COMPACT_ATOMS: atom_id res chain seq x y z
N MET A 1 -26.28 -56.65 9.52
CA MET A 1 -25.53 -55.55 10.18
C MET A 1 -26.37 -54.29 9.98
N ASN A 2 -26.62 -53.50 11.02
CA ASN A 2 -27.48 -52.33 10.88
C ASN A 2 -26.71 -51.15 10.28
N CYS A 3 -27.43 -50.24 9.62
CA CYS A 3 -26.83 -49.02 9.09
C CYS A 3 -26.31 -48.14 10.24
N ASN A 4 -25.11 -47.58 10.08
CA ASN A 4 -24.51 -46.73 11.10
C ASN A 4 -25.29 -45.42 11.34
N TYR A 5 -26.07 -44.98 10.36
CA TYR A 5 -26.87 -43.74 10.44
C TYR A 5 -28.35 -44.00 10.74
N HIS A 6 -28.81 -45.25 10.58
CA HIS A 6 -30.19 -45.65 10.85
C HIS A 6 -30.21 -47.01 11.57
N PRO A 7 -30.37 -47.01 12.91
CA PRO A 7 -30.36 -48.24 13.71
C PRO A 7 -31.48 -49.23 13.34
N ASN A 8 -32.58 -48.73 12.76
CA ASN A 8 -33.78 -49.48 12.40
C ASN A 8 -33.78 -50.02 10.95
N GLN A 9 -32.68 -49.89 10.20
CA GLN A 9 -32.57 -50.39 8.82
C GLN A 9 -31.33 -51.28 8.64
N GLU A 10 -31.50 -52.36 7.89
CA GLU A 10 -30.40 -53.26 7.54
C GLU A 10 -29.48 -52.65 6.47
N ALA A 11 -28.18 -52.77 6.67
CA ALA A 11 -27.18 -52.29 5.73
C ALA A 11 -27.00 -53.27 4.56
N GLN A 12 -27.02 -52.73 3.33
CA GLN A 12 -26.90 -53.51 2.09
C GLN A 12 -25.57 -53.29 1.36
N ALA A 13 -24.83 -52.23 1.72
CA ALA A 13 -23.54 -51.91 1.11
C ALA A 13 -22.55 -51.33 2.13
N LEU A 14 -21.26 -51.37 1.79
CA LEU A 14 -20.18 -50.74 2.54
C LEU A 14 -19.69 -49.50 1.79
N CYS A 15 -19.45 -48.42 2.52
CA CYS A 15 -18.82 -47.24 1.93
C CYS A 15 -17.35 -47.51 1.62
N VAL A 16 -16.91 -47.25 0.38
CA VAL A 16 -15.52 -47.50 -0.04
C VAL A 16 -14.50 -46.67 0.78
N LYS A 17 -14.90 -45.47 1.23
CA LYS A 17 -13.99 -44.52 1.90
C LYS A 17 -13.88 -44.74 3.41
N CYS A 18 -15.00 -44.95 4.10
CA CYS A 18 -15.02 -45.11 5.56
C CYS A 18 -15.26 -46.54 6.04
N LYS A 19 -15.51 -47.50 5.13
CA LYS A 19 -15.82 -48.90 5.42
C LYS A 19 -17.03 -49.13 6.34
N ASN A 20 -17.85 -48.10 6.57
CA ASN A 20 -19.04 -48.24 7.39
C ASN A 20 -20.19 -48.89 6.60
N PRO A 21 -21.02 -49.72 7.26
CA PRO A 21 -22.22 -50.30 6.68
C PRO A 21 -23.30 -49.22 6.50
N ILE A 22 -23.86 -49.13 5.29
CA ILE A 22 -24.86 -48.13 4.88
C ILE A 22 -26.11 -48.77 4.28
N CYS A 23 -27.27 -48.17 4.54
CA CYS A 23 -28.56 -48.56 3.97
C CYS A 23 -28.76 -47.99 2.55
N PRO A 24 -29.75 -48.50 1.78
CA PRO A 24 -30.08 -47.99 0.44
C PRO A 24 -30.36 -46.47 0.43
N GLU A 25 -31.05 -45.93 1.44
CA GLU A 25 -31.33 -44.49 1.59
C GLU A 25 -30.06 -43.63 1.75
N CYS A 26 -29.01 -44.19 2.35
CA CYS A 26 -27.74 -43.50 2.61
C CYS A 26 -26.68 -43.75 1.52
N THR A 27 -27.01 -44.52 0.48
CA THR A 27 -26.08 -44.90 -0.58
C THR A 27 -26.14 -43.91 -1.74
N ILE A 28 -25.00 -43.29 -2.05
CA ILE A 28 -24.84 -42.49 -3.26
C ILE A 28 -23.85 -43.22 -4.17
N LYS A 29 -24.27 -43.45 -5.42
CA LYS A 29 -23.41 -44.01 -6.48
C LYS A 29 -22.78 -42.85 -7.25
N VAL A 30 -21.45 -42.80 -7.29
CA VAL A 30 -20.70 -41.90 -8.17
C VAL A 30 -19.79 -42.78 -9.01
N ASP A 31 -19.96 -42.69 -10.33
CA ASP A 31 -19.38 -43.56 -11.37
C ASP A 31 -19.70 -45.04 -11.16
N ASP A 32 -18.93 -45.73 -10.30
CA ASP A 32 -19.12 -47.15 -9.93
C ASP A 32 -18.83 -47.42 -8.43
N LYS A 33 -18.70 -46.38 -7.61
CA LYS A 33 -18.32 -46.50 -6.20
C LYS A 33 -19.45 -46.07 -5.26
N THR A 34 -19.72 -46.89 -4.26
CA THR A 34 -20.71 -46.60 -3.20
C THR A 34 -20.07 -45.78 -2.08
N ILE A 35 -20.55 -44.55 -1.90
CA ILE A 35 -20.03 -43.59 -0.93
C ILE A 35 -21.19 -43.07 -0.07
N CYS A 36 -20.94 -42.81 1.21
CA CYS A 36 -21.93 -42.22 2.13
C CYS A 36 -21.95 -40.68 2.02
N ARG A 37 -23.11 -40.06 2.24
CA ARG A 37 -23.29 -38.59 2.25
C ARG A 37 -22.19 -37.83 3.01
N PRO A 38 -21.82 -38.21 4.25
CA PRO A 38 -20.77 -37.51 4.99
C PRO A 38 -19.38 -37.59 4.33
N CYS A 39 -19.06 -38.71 3.67
CA CYS A 39 -17.79 -38.85 2.95
C CYS A 39 -17.77 -38.05 1.65
N LEU A 40 -18.93 -37.94 0.99
CA LEU A 40 -19.08 -37.11 -0.20
C LEU A 40 -18.96 -35.62 0.17
N GLU A 41 -19.69 -35.16 1.18
CA GLU A 41 -19.67 -33.78 1.64
C GLU A 41 -18.30 -33.37 2.19
N ARG A 42 -17.58 -34.27 2.87
CA ARG A 42 -16.18 -34.03 3.27
C ARG A 42 -15.21 -33.94 2.09
N SER A 43 -15.54 -34.58 0.97
CA SER A 43 -14.75 -34.49 -0.27
C SER A 43 -15.09 -33.22 -1.06
N LEU A 44 -16.36 -32.81 -1.04
CA LEU A 44 -16.85 -31.59 -1.69
C LEU A 44 -16.48 -30.33 -0.92
N SER A 45 -16.47 -30.35 0.42
CA SER A 45 -15.97 -29.26 1.26
C SER A 45 -14.48 -29.00 1.08
N PHE A 46 -13.72 -30.02 0.65
CA PHE A 46 -12.33 -29.84 0.23
C PHE A 46 -12.23 -29.13 -1.14
N ILE A 47 -13.27 -29.21 -1.97
CA ILE A 47 -13.35 -28.59 -3.29
C ILE A 47 -13.98 -27.18 -3.22
N SER A 48 -14.86 -26.91 -2.24
CA SER A 48 -15.63 -25.66 -2.12
C SER A 48 -14.98 -24.59 -1.25
N ALA A 49 -13.71 -24.74 -0.85
CA ALA A 49 -12.91 -23.58 -0.46
C ALA A 49 -12.74 -22.67 -1.70
N PRO A 50 -12.99 -21.34 -1.60
CA PRO A 50 -13.04 -20.46 -2.76
C PRO A 50 -11.73 -20.53 -3.55
N SER A 51 -11.83 -21.03 -4.77
CA SER A 51 -10.81 -20.97 -5.79
C SER A 51 -10.55 -19.51 -6.17
N LEU A 52 -9.48 -18.91 -5.65
CA LEU A 52 -8.74 -17.90 -6.40
C LEU A 52 -7.25 -18.17 -6.24
N SER A 53 -6.72 -18.83 -7.28
CA SER A 53 -5.32 -19.24 -7.49
C SER A 53 -4.67 -20.05 -6.36
N THR A 54 -5.04 -21.33 -6.27
CA THR A 54 -4.00 -22.37 -6.13
C THR A 54 -3.21 -22.40 -7.44
N GLU A 55 -2.38 -21.38 -7.65
CA GLU A 55 -1.19 -21.55 -8.47
C GLU A 55 -0.42 -22.69 -7.80
N ILE A 56 -0.26 -23.78 -8.54
CA ILE A 56 0.87 -24.70 -8.43
C ILE A 56 2.04 -23.85 -7.90
N PHE A 57 2.58 -24.09 -6.70
CA PHE A 57 3.88 -23.51 -6.38
C PHE A 57 4.88 -24.37 -7.16
N PRO A 58 5.32 -23.98 -8.38
CA PRO A 58 6.43 -24.69 -8.99
C PRO A 58 7.61 -24.60 -8.01
N LYS A 59 8.50 -25.58 -8.01
CA LYS A 59 9.86 -25.35 -7.51
C LYS A 59 10.33 -24.02 -8.11
N LYS A 60 10.41 -22.95 -7.31
CA LYS A 60 10.73 -21.60 -7.83
C LYS A 60 12.00 -21.70 -8.64
N THR A 61 11.86 -21.61 -9.96
CA THR A 61 12.98 -21.67 -10.87
C THR A 61 13.82 -20.41 -10.67
N LEU A 62 15.12 -20.47 -10.91
CA LEU A 62 15.97 -19.27 -10.83
C LEU A 62 15.43 -18.15 -11.74
N ILE A 63 14.73 -18.52 -12.81
CA ILE A 63 14.06 -17.62 -13.76
C ILE A 63 12.96 -16.80 -13.09
N GLU A 64 12.09 -17.38 -12.27
CA GLU A 64 11.06 -16.63 -11.54
C GLU A 64 11.65 -15.64 -10.54
N LYS A 65 12.73 -16.05 -9.86
CA LYS A 65 13.45 -15.15 -8.94
C LYS A 65 14.05 -13.98 -9.70
N PHE A 66 14.60 -14.23 -10.88
CA PHE A 66 15.16 -13.22 -11.77
C PHE A 66 14.08 -12.28 -12.33
N LEU A 67 12.95 -12.83 -12.80
CA LEU A 67 11.82 -12.03 -13.27
C LEU A 67 11.29 -11.09 -12.17
N PHE A 68 11.12 -11.61 -10.95
CA PHE A 68 10.74 -10.77 -9.81
C PHE A 68 11.76 -9.65 -9.56
N LEU A 69 13.06 -9.94 -9.65
CA LEU A 69 14.10 -8.93 -9.49
C LEU A 69 13.99 -7.84 -10.57
N CYS A 70 13.74 -8.24 -11.83
CA CYS A 70 13.49 -7.30 -12.92
C CYS A 70 12.25 -6.43 -12.65
N TYR A 71 11.14 -7.03 -12.20
CA TYR A 71 9.94 -6.27 -11.82
C TYR A 71 10.17 -5.37 -10.61
N SER A 72 11.06 -5.73 -9.69
CA SER A 72 11.40 -4.92 -8.52
C SER A 72 12.18 -3.66 -8.88
N LEU A 73 12.81 -3.60 -10.06
CA LEU A 73 13.48 -2.40 -10.55
C LEU A 73 12.46 -1.33 -10.96
N ILE A 74 11.25 -1.73 -11.34
CA ILE A 74 10.16 -0.82 -11.70
C ILE A 74 9.29 -0.58 -10.46
N PRO A 75 9.19 0.66 -9.96
CA PRO A 75 8.42 0.96 -8.76
C PRO A 75 6.95 0.59 -8.96
N GLY A 76 6.40 -0.21 -8.04
CA GLY A 76 5.03 -0.74 -8.09
C GLY A 76 4.84 -2.07 -8.84
N ALA A 77 5.68 -2.42 -9.81
CA ALA A 77 5.45 -3.60 -10.65
C ALA A 77 5.67 -4.93 -9.89
N ALA A 78 6.67 -5.01 -9.01
CA ALA A 78 6.87 -6.19 -8.17
C ALA A 78 5.70 -6.45 -7.19
N HIS A 79 4.96 -5.42 -6.78
CA HIS A 79 3.75 -5.61 -5.96
C HIS A 79 2.61 -6.23 -6.77
N MET A 80 2.44 -5.82 -8.03
CA MET A 80 1.48 -6.46 -8.94
C MET A 80 1.83 -7.92 -9.20
N HIS A 81 3.13 -8.25 -9.30
CA HIS A 81 3.58 -9.65 -9.41
C HIS A 81 3.25 -10.49 -8.17
N LEU A 82 3.06 -9.87 -7.00
CA LEU A 82 2.59 -10.53 -5.78
C LEU A 82 1.06 -10.57 -5.67
N GLY A 83 0.32 -10.10 -6.68
CA GLY A 83 -1.15 -10.00 -6.68
C GLY A 83 -1.71 -8.76 -5.98
N LEU A 84 -0.86 -7.83 -5.56
CA LEU A 84 -1.23 -6.63 -4.81
C LEU A 84 -1.38 -5.43 -5.77
N PHE A 85 -2.45 -5.47 -6.56
CA PHE A 85 -2.68 -4.52 -7.65
C PHE A 85 -2.90 -3.09 -7.14
N ARG A 86 -3.74 -2.91 -6.11
CA ARG A 86 -4.04 -1.56 -5.59
C ARG A 86 -2.77 -0.87 -5.10
N ARG A 87 -1.98 -1.59 -4.32
CA ARG A 87 -0.71 -1.12 -3.77
C ARG A 87 0.31 -0.81 -4.87
N GLY A 88 0.42 -1.70 -5.87
CA GLY A 88 1.33 -1.52 -7.00
C GLY A 88 0.98 -0.28 -7.84
N ILE A 89 -0.30 -0.10 -8.18
CA ILE A 89 -0.78 1.07 -8.95
C ILE A 89 -0.51 2.36 -8.18
N GLN A 90 -0.76 2.40 -6.88
CA GLN A 90 -0.50 3.59 -6.07
C GLN A 90 0.97 4.00 -6.10
N LEU A 91 1.91 3.07 -5.94
CA LEU A 91 3.34 3.39 -6.06
C LEU A 91 3.74 3.84 -7.47
N MET A 92 3.14 3.25 -8.49
CA MET A 92 3.38 3.64 -9.88
C MET A 92 2.87 5.06 -10.15
N ILE A 93 1.68 5.41 -9.68
CA ILE A 93 1.11 6.77 -9.79
C ILE A 93 1.94 7.77 -8.99
N ILE A 94 2.34 7.46 -7.76
CA ILE A 94 3.17 8.36 -6.94
C ILE A 94 4.51 8.64 -7.62
N THR A 95 5.16 7.59 -8.16
CA THR A 95 6.48 7.75 -8.75
C THR A 95 6.42 8.38 -10.13
N PHE A 96 5.72 7.76 -11.09
CA PHE A 96 5.66 8.26 -12.46
C PHE A 96 4.73 9.48 -12.62
N GLY A 97 3.60 9.49 -11.91
CA GLY A 97 2.75 10.67 -11.85
C GLY A 97 3.44 11.82 -11.13
N GLY A 98 4.20 11.55 -10.06
CA GLY A 98 5.07 12.53 -9.42
C GLY A 98 6.09 13.13 -10.39
N ILE A 99 6.79 12.28 -11.16
CA ILE A 99 7.74 12.72 -12.20
C ILE A 99 7.04 13.62 -13.22
N ALA A 100 5.89 13.20 -13.74
CA ALA A 100 5.14 13.96 -14.74
C ALA A 100 4.70 15.33 -14.22
N VAL A 101 4.21 15.40 -12.98
CA VAL A 101 3.80 16.65 -12.32
C VAL A 101 5.01 17.55 -12.09
N ILE A 102 6.13 17.02 -11.57
CA ILE A 102 7.35 17.79 -11.32
C ILE A 102 7.90 18.40 -12.61
N ASN A 103 7.93 17.60 -13.69
CA ASN A 103 8.41 18.05 -14.98
C ASN A 103 7.48 19.11 -15.60
N PHE A 104 6.16 18.94 -15.45
CA PHE A 104 5.17 19.93 -15.89
C PHE A 104 5.34 21.28 -15.19
N ILE A 105 5.65 21.29 -13.89
CA ILE A 105 5.91 22.51 -13.11
C ILE A 105 7.29 23.09 -13.42
N GLY A 106 8.22 22.28 -13.95
CA GLY A 106 9.60 22.67 -14.22
C GLY A 106 10.51 22.63 -12.99
N LEU A 107 10.16 21.83 -11.97
CA LEU A 107 10.96 21.68 -10.74
C LEU A 107 11.90 20.47 -10.82
N ASP A 108 12.61 20.33 -11.94
CA ASP A 108 13.43 19.14 -12.20
C ASP A 108 14.49 18.88 -11.10
N PHE A 109 14.91 19.91 -10.36
CA PHE A 109 15.84 19.77 -9.24
C PHE A 109 15.28 18.95 -8.06
N ILE A 110 13.95 18.94 -7.84
CA ILE A 110 13.30 18.18 -6.75
C ILE A 110 13.15 16.70 -7.12
N MET A 111 13.10 16.39 -8.42
CA MET A 111 12.86 15.04 -8.94
C MET A 111 13.74 13.95 -8.26
N PRO A 112 15.09 14.07 -8.18
CA PRO A 112 15.91 13.04 -7.55
C PRO A 112 15.60 12.83 -6.06
N PHE A 113 15.19 13.89 -5.33
CA PHE A 113 14.85 13.80 -3.92
C PHE A 113 13.55 13.03 -3.64
N ILE A 114 12.67 12.93 -4.63
CA ILE A 114 11.40 12.17 -4.51
C ILE A 114 11.57 10.77 -5.09
N VAL A 115 12.16 10.67 -6.29
CA VAL A 115 12.19 9.43 -7.07
C VAL A 115 13.16 8.41 -6.49
N ILE A 116 14.34 8.84 -6.02
CA ILE A 116 15.32 7.90 -5.44
C ILE A 116 14.76 7.24 -4.17
N PRO A 117 14.24 7.99 -3.16
CA PRO A 117 13.65 7.37 -1.99
C PRO A 117 12.42 6.52 -2.31
N ALA A 118 11.55 6.98 -3.23
CA ALA A 118 10.37 6.22 -3.65
C ALA A 118 10.75 4.88 -4.31
N TRP A 119 11.80 4.88 -5.13
CA TRP A 119 12.32 3.66 -5.76
C TRP A 119 12.87 2.68 -4.73
N PHE A 120 13.74 3.13 -3.81
CA PHE A 120 14.27 2.28 -2.75
C PHE A 120 13.16 1.74 -1.83
N PHE A 121 12.19 2.59 -1.49
CA PHE A 121 11.02 2.18 -0.72
C PHE A 121 10.27 1.05 -1.43
N SER A 122 9.93 1.24 -2.72
CA SER A 122 9.22 0.21 -3.50
C SER A 122 10.05 -1.08 -3.61
N PHE A 123 11.36 -0.96 -3.80
CA PHE A 123 12.27 -2.10 -3.91
C PHE A 123 12.29 -2.91 -2.62
N PHE A 124 12.62 -2.29 -1.48
CA PHE A 124 12.72 -3.00 -0.21
C PHE A 124 11.38 -3.53 0.28
N GLU A 125 10.31 -2.76 0.12
CA GLU A 125 8.98 -3.19 0.54
C GLU A 125 8.54 -4.43 -0.24
N SER A 126 8.80 -4.49 -1.56
CA SER A 126 8.41 -5.66 -2.36
C SER A 126 9.15 -6.93 -1.94
N HIS A 127 10.43 -6.81 -1.58
CA HIS A 127 11.23 -7.92 -1.07
C HIS A 127 10.75 -8.37 0.31
N HIS A 128 10.44 -7.44 1.20
CA HIS A 128 9.88 -7.74 2.52
C HIS A 128 8.52 -8.45 2.39
N LEU A 129 7.67 -8.01 1.46
CA LEU A 129 6.37 -8.60 1.22
C LEU A 129 6.49 -10.00 0.61
N ARG A 130 7.40 -10.18 -0.35
CA ARG A 130 7.73 -11.49 -0.91
C ARG A 130 8.18 -12.48 0.17
N ARG A 131 9.04 -12.05 1.10
CA ARG A 131 9.49 -12.89 2.21
C ARG A 131 8.32 -13.34 3.09
N ARG A 132 7.37 -12.44 3.39
CA ARG A 132 6.16 -12.77 4.14
C ARG A 132 5.27 -13.80 3.44
N VAL A 133 5.12 -13.69 2.11
CA VAL A 133 4.42 -14.73 1.31
C VAL A 133 5.15 -16.07 1.40
N GLU A 134 6.49 -16.06 1.30
CA GLU A 134 7.31 -17.29 1.40
C GLU A 134 7.25 -17.93 2.80
N GLU A 135 7.04 -17.13 3.85
CA GLU A 135 6.80 -17.58 5.22
C GLU A 135 5.36 -18.09 5.46
N GLY A 136 4.51 -18.10 4.42
CA GLY A 136 3.13 -18.61 4.49
C GLY A 136 2.11 -17.62 5.04
N GLN A 137 2.47 -16.34 5.18
CA GLN A 137 1.54 -15.30 5.62
C GLN A 137 0.61 -14.89 4.46
N THR A 138 -0.69 -14.80 4.75
CA THR A 138 -1.66 -14.26 3.79
C THR A 138 -1.55 -12.74 3.75
N ILE A 139 -1.28 -12.19 2.57
CA ILE A 139 -1.19 -10.75 2.35
C ILE A 139 -2.47 -10.28 1.65
N VAL A 140 -3.19 -9.36 2.27
CA VAL A 140 -4.41 -8.77 1.71
C VAL A 140 -4.02 -7.55 0.88
N ASP A 141 -4.60 -7.41 -0.30
CA ASP A 141 -4.46 -6.19 -1.12
C ASP A 141 -5.20 -5.04 -0.44
N GLN A 142 -4.43 -4.20 0.25
CA GLN A 142 -4.89 -3.00 0.94
C GLN A 142 -4.15 -1.80 0.39
N ASP A 143 -4.80 -0.65 0.49
CA ASP A 143 -4.21 0.60 0.06
C ASP A 143 -2.94 0.89 0.86
N LEU A 144 -1.88 1.31 0.17
CA LEU A 144 -0.59 1.71 0.75
C LEU A 144 -0.78 2.76 1.85
N PHE A 145 -1.79 3.60 1.65
CA PHE A 145 -2.13 4.75 2.46
C PHE A 145 -2.87 4.41 3.75
N ASP A 146 -3.43 3.20 3.87
CA ASP A 146 -4.28 2.84 5.00
C ASP A 146 -3.47 2.33 6.21
N ARG A 147 -2.21 1.93 6.01
CA ARG A 147 -1.39 1.30 7.07
C ARG A 147 0.04 1.77 7.24
N GLN A 148 0.74 2.22 6.20
CA GLN A 148 2.22 2.17 6.21
C GLN A 148 2.97 3.46 5.89
N LEU A 149 2.38 4.45 5.21
CA LEU A 149 3.17 5.59 4.72
C LEU A 149 2.63 6.96 5.10
N PHE A 150 1.32 7.12 5.23
CA PHE A 150 0.72 8.40 5.54
C PHE A 150 -0.58 8.13 6.27
N ASP A 151 -0.53 8.22 7.60
CA ASP A 151 -1.73 8.47 8.38
C ASP A 151 -2.22 9.87 7.94
N TYR A 152 -3.05 9.93 6.88
CA TYR A 152 -3.57 11.19 6.32
C TYR A 152 -4.58 11.87 7.26
N THR A 153 -4.88 11.24 8.39
CA THR A 153 -5.80 11.72 9.41
C THR A 153 -5.52 13.15 9.90
N PRO A 154 -4.30 13.74 9.86
CA PRO A 154 -4.10 15.18 10.09
C PRO A 154 -4.04 16.02 8.79
N LEU A 155 -3.57 15.46 7.66
CA LEU A 155 -3.40 16.19 6.39
C LEU A 155 -4.74 16.38 5.67
N LEU A 156 -5.59 15.34 5.61
CA LEU A 156 -6.95 15.39 5.05
C LEU A 156 -7.94 16.10 5.97
N LYS A 157 -7.73 16.05 7.28
CA LYS A 157 -8.58 16.76 8.26
C LYS A 157 -8.48 18.28 8.13
N ASN A 158 -7.39 18.79 7.56
CA ASN A 158 -7.21 20.21 7.31
C ASN A 158 -7.13 20.52 5.81
N HIS A 159 -8.30 20.53 5.15
CA HIS A 159 -8.49 21.03 3.78
C HIS A 159 -7.74 22.34 3.45
N ARG A 160 -7.48 23.21 4.44
CA ARG A 160 -6.68 24.44 4.29
C ARG A 160 -5.21 24.16 3.95
N LEU A 161 -4.61 23.11 4.51
CA LEU A 161 -3.23 22.72 4.18
C LEU A 161 -3.13 22.24 2.73
N ILE A 162 -4.07 21.41 2.30
CA ILE A 162 -4.12 20.92 0.91
C ILE A 162 -4.30 22.10 -0.05
N GLY A 163 -5.25 23.00 0.23
CA GLY A 163 -5.45 24.21 -0.55
C GLY A 163 -4.20 25.11 -0.60
N THR A 164 -3.53 25.30 0.53
CA THR A 164 -2.29 26.10 0.61
C THR A 164 -1.18 25.48 -0.23
N THR A 165 -0.99 24.16 -0.17
CA THR A 165 0.01 23.45 -0.97
C THR A 165 -0.26 23.62 -2.47
N ILE A 166 -1.52 23.46 -2.90
CA ILE A 166 -1.91 23.62 -4.31
C ILE A 166 -1.70 25.07 -4.78
N ILE A 167 -2.06 26.07 -3.97
CA ILE A 167 -1.85 27.49 -4.31
C ILE A 167 -0.36 27.80 -4.47
N ILE A 168 0.47 27.38 -3.52
CA ILE A 168 1.93 27.60 -3.56
C ILE A 168 2.53 26.92 -4.81
N LEU A 169 2.13 25.69 -5.09
CA LEU A 169 2.59 24.93 -6.26
C LEU A 169 2.20 25.62 -7.58
N GLY A 170 0.96 26.12 -7.68
CA GLY A 170 0.47 26.86 -8.83
C GLY A 170 1.22 28.18 -9.05
N LEU A 171 1.52 28.92 -7.98
CA LEU A 171 2.23 30.19 -8.05
C LEU A 171 3.69 29.99 -8.45
N LEU A 172 4.33 28.92 -7.97
CA LEU A 172 5.68 28.52 -8.37
C LEU A 172 5.75 28.12 -9.86
N SER A 173 4.75 27.38 -10.34
CA SER A 173 4.60 27.03 -11.77
C SER A 173 4.46 28.27 -12.65
N LEU A 174 3.62 29.23 -12.22
CA LEU A 174 3.40 30.49 -12.94
C LEU A 174 4.70 31.30 -13.07
N ILE A 175 5.47 31.43 -11.98
CA ILE A 175 6.76 32.11 -11.99
C ILE A 175 7.71 31.43 -12.99
N HIS A 176 7.79 30.09 -12.98
CA HIS A 176 8.66 29.35 -13.88
C HIS A 176 8.28 29.51 -15.36
N GLN A 177 6.98 29.62 -15.65
CA GLN A 177 6.48 29.87 -17.00
C GLN A 177 6.75 31.30 -17.47
N LEU A 178 6.64 32.30 -16.59
CA LEU A 178 7.00 33.70 -16.89
C LEU A 178 8.51 33.85 -17.16
N ASP A 179 9.32 33.13 -16.40
CA ASP A 179 10.78 33.03 -16.56
C ASP A 179 11.15 32.49 -17.95
N ARG A 180 10.48 31.42 -18.39
CA ARG A 180 10.71 30.77 -19.71
C ARG A 180 10.45 31.71 -20.89
N TYR A 181 9.52 32.66 -20.77
CA TYR A 181 9.26 33.65 -21.80
C TYR A 181 10.22 34.84 -21.78
N SER A 182 11.29 34.78 -20.97
CA SER A 182 12.26 35.87 -20.75
C SER A 182 11.61 37.20 -20.35
N PHE A 183 10.37 37.20 -19.86
CA PHE A 183 9.65 38.42 -19.46
C PHE A 183 10.40 39.13 -18.33
N ILE A 184 10.88 38.36 -17.35
CA ILE A 184 11.66 38.85 -16.20
C ILE A 184 13.08 39.25 -16.63
N GLY A 185 13.73 38.47 -17.49
CA GLY A 185 15.07 38.79 -18.03
C GLY A 185 15.08 40.09 -18.84
N ASN A 186 14.05 40.31 -19.67
CA ASN A 186 13.87 41.55 -20.43
C ASN A 186 13.55 42.75 -19.52
N LEU A 187 12.85 42.54 -18.40
CA LEU A 187 12.54 43.61 -17.44
C LEU A 187 13.77 44.04 -16.61
N ILE A 188 14.64 43.09 -16.23
CA ILE A 188 15.81 43.32 -15.39
C ILE A 188 17.04 43.79 -16.20
N GLY A 189 17.07 43.51 -17.52
CA GLY A 189 18.08 43.99 -18.45
C GLY A 189 19.49 43.39 -18.30
N ASN A 190 19.79 42.74 -17.18
CA ASN A 190 21.09 42.13 -16.90
C ASN A 190 20.97 40.60 -16.72
N TRP A 191 21.42 39.86 -17.75
CA TRP A 191 21.37 38.40 -17.84
C TRP A 191 22.13 37.69 -16.71
N ASN A 192 23.22 38.25 -16.20
CA ASN A 192 24.02 37.64 -15.13
C ASN A 192 23.33 37.71 -13.76
N LEU A 193 22.70 38.85 -13.45
CA LEU A 193 21.98 39.03 -12.20
C LEU A 193 20.75 38.11 -12.16
N TYR A 194 20.06 37.96 -13.29
CA TYR A 194 18.95 37.04 -13.45
C TYR A 194 19.34 35.58 -13.19
N ASN A 195 20.44 35.10 -13.79
CA ASN A 195 20.90 33.72 -13.57
C ASN A 195 21.32 33.45 -12.11
N LEU A 196 21.92 34.43 -11.44
CA LEU A 196 22.27 34.35 -10.01
C LEU A 196 21.03 34.26 -9.11
N LEU A 197 20.04 35.13 -9.35
CA LEU A 197 18.75 35.13 -8.64
C LEU A 197 17.97 33.82 -8.88
N ARG A 198 17.94 33.35 -10.12
CA ARG A 198 17.29 32.09 -10.52
C ARG A 198 17.86 30.89 -9.78
N GLY A 199 19.19 30.79 -9.67
CA GLY A 199 19.85 29.72 -8.90
C GLY A 199 19.63 29.80 -7.39
N SER A 200 19.30 30.99 -6.86
CA SER A 200 19.20 31.24 -5.42
C SER A 200 17.78 31.18 -4.86
N ILE A 201 16.74 31.38 -5.69
CA ILE A 201 15.33 31.39 -5.26
C ILE A 201 14.91 30.09 -4.56
N VAL A 202 15.30 28.96 -5.14
CA VAL A 202 14.91 27.62 -4.66
C VAL A 202 15.56 27.30 -3.30
N PRO A 203 16.89 27.43 -3.12
CA PRO A 203 17.52 27.26 -1.81
C PRO A 203 16.93 28.20 -0.76
N LEU A 204 16.66 29.45 -1.13
CA LEU A 204 16.14 30.45 -0.20
C LEU A 204 14.72 30.11 0.27
N MET A 205 13.85 29.63 -0.63
CA MET A 205 12.53 29.08 -0.27
C MET A 205 12.63 27.84 0.61
N LEU A 206 13.59 26.95 0.36
CA LEU A 206 13.77 25.73 1.14
C LEU A 206 14.30 26.04 2.55
N ILE A 207 15.20 27.01 2.67
CA ILE A 207 15.69 27.54 3.96
C ILE A 207 14.54 28.21 4.72
N LEU A 208 13.78 29.11 4.09
CA LEU A 208 12.62 29.75 4.72
C LEU A 208 11.56 28.73 5.13
N GLY A 209 11.27 27.75 4.27
CA GLY A 209 10.34 26.66 4.56
C GLY A 209 10.82 25.78 5.72
N GLY A 210 12.11 25.45 5.77
CA GLY A 210 12.73 24.72 6.88
C GLY A 210 12.64 25.49 8.20
N ILE A 211 12.96 26.78 8.19
CA ILE A 211 12.84 27.66 9.37
C ILE A 211 11.38 27.74 9.82
N TYR A 212 10.44 27.92 8.88
CA TYR A 212 9.00 27.98 9.17
C TYR A 212 8.47 26.67 9.77
N LEU A 213 8.91 25.51 9.27
CA LEU A 213 8.50 24.19 9.77
C LEU A 213 9.00 23.96 11.20
N ILE A 214 10.22 24.37 11.50
CA ILE A 214 10.80 24.32 12.86
C ILE A 214 9.98 25.22 13.79
N LEU A 215 9.74 26.48 13.43
CA LEU A 215 8.98 27.43 14.23
C LEU A 215 7.51 27.00 14.46
N ARG A 216 6.91 26.29 13.50
CA ARG A 216 5.53 25.79 13.61
C ARG A 216 5.44 24.53 14.48
N THR A 217 6.41 23.62 14.39
CA THR A 217 6.50 22.43 15.24
C THR A 217 6.74 22.76 16.71
N SER A 218 7.32 23.92 17.02
CA SER A 218 7.51 24.39 18.41
C SER A 218 6.24 24.97 19.06
N ARG A 219 5.10 25.05 18.37
CA ARG A 219 3.83 25.60 18.88
C ARG A 219 2.71 24.59 19.20
N PRO A 220 2.96 23.35 19.65
CA PRO A 220 1.96 22.60 20.40
C PRO A 220 2.46 22.29 21.82
N GLN A 221 1.61 22.56 22.83
CA GLN A 221 1.69 22.11 24.25
C GLN A 221 2.30 23.04 25.32
N MET A 222 2.17 24.37 25.22
CA MET A 222 2.37 25.26 26.38
C MET A 222 1.19 26.22 26.56
N LEU A 223 -0.03 25.68 26.76
CA LEU A 223 -1.15 26.49 27.25
C LEU A 223 -2.22 25.66 27.96
N GLU A 224 -1.83 24.68 28.78
CA GLU A 224 -2.77 24.07 29.72
C GLU A 224 -2.03 23.46 30.92
N LEU A 225 -1.52 24.33 31.78
CA LEU A 225 -1.23 23.96 33.16
C LEU A 225 -1.48 25.20 34.04
N THR A 226 -2.75 25.56 34.20
CA THR A 226 -3.15 26.39 35.33
C THR A 226 -3.13 25.47 36.55
N PRO A 227 -2.31 25.72 37.59
CA PRO A 227 -2.31 24.86 38.76
C PRO A 227 -3.64 25.08 39.50
N GLU A 228 -4.44 24.03 39.62
CA GLU A 228 -5.43 23.94 40.70
C GLU A 228 -4.66 24.10 42.02
N ILE A 229 -4.93 25.20 42.72
CA ILE A 229 -4.43 25.44 44.07
C ILE A 229 -5.34 24.65 45.02
N PRO A 230 -4.85 23.60 45.71
CA PRO A 230 -5.60 23.01 46.81
C PRO A 230 -5.50 23.97 48.00
N LYS A 231 -6.58 24.70 48.28
CA LYS A 231 -6.76 25.35 49.59
C LYS A 231 -7.16 24.29 50.61
N VAL A 232 -6.21 23.64 51.28
CA VAL A 232 -6.46 23.07 52.61
C VAL A 232 -5.15 23.07 53.42
N LEU A 233 -5.30 23.54 54.66
CA LEU A 233 -4.43 23.42 55.82
C LEU A 233 -3.34 24.49 56.01
N ASP A 234 -3.67 25.50 56.82
CA ASP A 234 -2.89 25.82 58.04
C ASP A 234 -3.77 26.54 59.09
N LYS A 235 -3.92 25.85 60.23
CA LYS A 235 -4.06 26.27 61.64
C LYS A 235 -4.78 27.59 61.97
N GLU A 236 -5.89 27.50 62.70
CA GLU A 236 -5.97 27.59 64.19
C GLU A 236 -7.23 26.86 64.70
#